data_AF-A0A5B8MPC2-F1
#
_entry.id   AF-A0A5B8MPC2-F1
#
_cell.length_a   1.000
_cell.length_b   1.000
_cell.length_c   1.000
_cell.angle_alpha   90.00
_cell.angle_beta   90.00
_cell.angle_gamma   90.00
#
_symmetry.space_group_name_H-M   'P 1'
#
loop_
_entity.id
_entity.type
_entity.pdbx_description
1 polymer ?
#
loop_
_entity_poly.entity_id
_entity_poly.type
_entity_poly.pdbx_seq_one_letter_code
_entity_poly.pdbx_strand_id
1 'polypeptide(L)'
;MNNNMTSERALLAGCHGVFDRTSYITVGTKVDPLPYGEKAGQRANFKGKQMMTQPSKHGKTTDVYFDKKHHWVSDGDEYVDRLKYRETQKEKRKGFLSGDFKRRDEYSMVFRTEQYREQLKGEDKLAKMTLDEMEDSEDEIVEVESAPKPHLYDLVYEKEDNNKTGASKIARDTKNKTHLSYERHFGSYRTTSMLTHAPPEEFNKPTYARKPVVRDTFYRKTNIFFPSDAAANPI
;
A
#
# COMPACT_ATOMS: atom_id res chain seq x y z
N MET A 1 80.30 -92.00 40.91
CA MET A 1 79.68 -92.01 39.56
C MET A 1 80.48 -91.21 38.53
N ASN A 2 81.06 -90.05 38.89
CA ASN A 2 81.83 -89.20 37.96
C ASN A 2 83.29 -89.10 38.42
N ASN A 3 84.05 -90.20 38.37
CA ASN A 3 85.44 -90.21 38.84
C ASN A 3 86.39 -89.76 37.70
N ASN A 4 87.38 -88.90 38.00
CA ASN A 4 88.29 -88.27 37.03
C ASN A 4 87.61 -87.53 35.85
N MET A 5 86.46 -86.91 36.08
CA MET A 5 85.73 -86.15 35.05
C MET A 5 85.68 -84.66 35.38
N THR A 6 85.92 -83.81 34.39
CA THR A 6 85.82 -82.34 34.47
C THR A 6 84.58 -81.78 33.76
N SER A 7 83.67 -82.65 33.31
CA SER A 7 82.41 -82.27 32.67
C SER A 7 81.50 -81.49 33.61
N GLU A 8 80.59 -80.66 33.07
CA GLU A 8 79.58 -79.91 33.83
C GLU A 8 78.86 -80.80 34.88
N ARG A 9 78.50 -82.03 34.51
CA ARG A 9 77.88 -83.01 35.42
C ARG A 9 78.70 -83.34 36.68
N ALA A 10 80.03 -83.28 36.59
CA ALA A 10 80.91 -83.51 37.74
C ALA A 10 81.01 -82.29 38.66
N LEU A 11 80.77 -81.10 38.11
CA LEU A 11 80.91 -79.81 38.80
C LEU A 11 79.58 -79.25 39.34
N LEU A 12 78.45 -79.67 38.77
CA LEU A 12 77.12 -79.06 38.93
C LEU A 12 76.65 -78.92 40.39
N ALA A 13 77.03 -79.82 41.29
CA ALA A 13 76.72 -79.75 42.73
C ALA A 13 77.96 -79.42 43.57
N GLY A 14 78.74 -78.42 43.17
CA GLY A 14 79.92 -77.96 43.91
C GLY A 14 81.05 -78.99 43.95
N CYS A 15 81.45 -79.50 42.78
CA CYS A 15 82.45 -80.57 42.62
C CYS A 15 82.03 -81.95 43.16
N HIS A 16 80.76 -82.12 43.53
CA HIS A 16 80.15 -83.43 43.76
C HIS A 16 79.37 -83.84 42.50
N GLY A 17 79.68 -85.03 41.97
CA GLY A 17 79.08 -85.47 40.71
C GLY A 17 77.57 -85.73 40.80
N VAL A 18 76.82 -85.21 39.82
CA VAL A 18 75.36 -85.38 39.68
C VAL A 18 75.06 -86.52 38.69
N PHE A 19 73.83 -87.06 38.74
CA PHE A 19 73.39 -88.19 37.91
C PHE A 19 73.27 -87.85 36.41
N ASP A 20 72.78 -86.66 36.05
CA ASP A 20 72.76 -86.16 34.67
C ASP A 20 72.80 -84.63 34.65
N ARG A 21 73.10 -84.04 33.49
CA ARG A 21 73.03 -82.59 33.28
C ARG A 21 71.58 -82.14 33.09
N THR A 22 71.20 -80.99 33.65
CA THR A 22 69.89 -80.36 33.45
C THR A 22 70.04 -79.06 32.68
N SER A 23 69.14 -78.77 31.74
CA SER A 23 69.12 -77.47 31.06
C SER A 23 68.59 -76.36 31.98
N TYR A 24 69.20 -75.17 31.92
CA TYR A 24 68.71 -73.99 32.62
C TYR A 24 67.52 -73.36 31.88
N ILE A 25 66.47 -72.98 32.60
CA ILE A 25 65.25 -72.35 32.03
C ILE A 25 65.52 -70.93 31.53
N THR A 26 66.55 -70.27 32.07
CA THR A 26 66.80 -68.82 31.90
C THR A 26 67.71 -68.47 30.73
N VAL A 27 68.11 -69.41 29.89
CA VAL A 27 69.10 -69.16 28.84
C VAL A 27 68.64 -69.77 27.52
N GLY A 28 68.70 -68.96 26.45
CA GLY A 28 68.66 -69.48 25.09
C GLY A 28 69.89 -70.35 24.79
N THR A 29 70.03 -70.85 23.58
CA THR A 29 71.20 -71.65 23.23
C THR A 29 72.47 -70.79 23.24
N LYS A 30 73.67 -71.40 23.31
CA LYS A 30 74.93 -70.66 23.22
C LYS A 30 75.08 -69.87 21.91
N VAL A 31 74.35 -70.29 20.88
CA VAL A 31 74.31 -69.66 19.56
C VAL A 31 73.32 -68.49 19.55
N ASP A 32 72.18 -68.61 20.23
CA ASP A 32 71.15 -67.57 20.37
C ASP A 32 70.60 -67.49 21.81
N PRO A 33 71.15 -66.60 22.67
CA PRO A 33 70.65 -66.37 24.02
C PRO A 33 69.34 -65.55 23.99
N LEU A 34 68.44 -65.79 24.95
CA LEU A 34 67.19 -65.02 25.05
C LEU A 34 67.49 -63.57 25.49
N PRO A 35 67.11 -62.54 24.71
CA PRO A 35 67.40 -61.15 25.05
C PRO A 35 66.54 -60.66 26.22
N TYR A 36 67.19 -60.17 27.28
CA TYR A 36 66.49 -59.53 28.40
C TYR A 36 66.00 -58.13 28.00
N GLY A 37 64.69 -57.88 28.11
CA GLY A 37 64.10 -56.54 27.88
C GLY A 37 63.29 -56.36 26.60
N GLU A 38 62.86 -57.43 25.94
CA GLU A 38 61.91 -57.32 24.82
C GLU A 38 60.60 -56.67 25.27
N LYS A 39 60.31 -55.48 24.73
CA LYS A 39 59.07 -54.77 25.01
C LYS A 39 57.94 -55.41 24.23
N ALA A 40 56.94 -55.95 24.95
CA ALA A 40 55.72 -56.43 24.32
C ALA A 40 55.09 -55.33 23.45
N GLY A 41 54.63 -55.71 22.26
CA GLY A 41 53.94 -54.80 21.35
C GLY A 41 52.69 -54.22 22.01
N GLN A 42 52.64 -52.90 22.14
CA GLN A 42 51.42 -52.21 22.58
C GLN A 42 50.35 -52.30 21.49
N ARG A 43 49.07 -52.35 21.90
CA ARG A 43 47.94 -52.36 20.96
C ARG A 43 47.97 -51.10 20.08
N ALA A 44 47.61 -51.27 18.81
CA ALA A 44 47.69 -50.20 17.81
C ALA A 44 46.84 -48.97 18.15
N ASN A 45 45.74 -49.11 18.89
CA ASN A 45 44.90 -47.99 19.32
C ASN A 45 45.60 -47.01 20.29
N PHE A 46 46.68 -47.42 20.96
CA PHE A 46 47.51 -46.53 21.78
C PHE A 46 48.53 -45.75 20.94
N LYS A 47 48.67 -46.07 19.66
CA LYS A 47 49.64 -45.46 18.75
C LYS A 47 48.96 -45.06 17.45
N GLY A 48 48.58 -43.80 17.32
CA GLY A 48 48.00 -43.29 16.08
C GLY A 48 47.27 -41.96 16.25
N LYS A 49 46.90 -41.36 15.12
CA LYS A 49 46.09 -40.15 15.09
C LYS A 49 44.61 -40.53 15.29
N GLN A 50 43.96 -39.87 16.24
CA GLN A 50 42.54 -40.05 16.50
C GLN A 50 41.68 -39.35 15.43
N MET A 51 40.40 -39.72 15.38
CA MET A 51 39.42 -39.07 14.51
C MET A 51 39.32 -37.57 14.84
N MET A 52 39.38 -36.73 13.81
CA MET A 52 39.22 -35.28 13.97
C MET A 52 37.74 -34.94 14.09
N THR A 53 37.39 -34.11 15.07
CA THR A 53 36.06 -33.52 15.22
C THR A 53 36.17 -32.01 15.08
N GLN A 54 35.12 -31.37 14.54
CA GLN A 54 35.06 -29.91 14.41
C GLN A 54 33.97 -29.37 15.34
N PRO A 55 34.30 -28.43 16.26
CA PRO A 55 33.29 -27.79 17.09
C PRO A 55 32.41 -26.86 16.25
N SER A 56 31.17 -26.63 16.72
CA SER A 56 30.30 -25.64 16.10
C SER A 56 30.95 -24.25 16.14
N LYS A 57 31.05 -23.61 14.99
CA LYS A 57 31.53 -22.24 14.89
C LYS A 57 30.44 -21.27 15.33
N HIS A 58 30.80 -20.21 16.05
CA HIS A 58 29.88 -19.17 16.50
C HIS A 58 30.01 -17.92 15.64
N GLY A 59 28.89 -17.34 15.20
CA GLY A 59 28.86 -16.10 14.40
C GLY A 59 27.83 -16.12 13.27
N LYS A 60 27.80 -15.05 12.46
CA LYS A 60 26.95 -14.91 11.26
C LYS A 60 27.82 -14.77 10.01
N THR A 61 28.49 -15.85 9.66
CA THR A 61 29.42 -15.92 8.52
C THR A 61 29.16 -17.22 7.75
N THR A 62 29.55 -17.28 6.48
CA THR A 62 29.22 -18.40 5.58
C THR A 62 29.78 -19.74 6.03
N ASP A 63 30.86 -19.73 6.81
CA ASP A 63 31.49 -20.92 7.34
C ASP A 63 30.76 -21.53 8.56
N VAL A 64 29.82 -20.80 9.17
CA VAL A 64 28.93 -21.30 10.23
C VAL A 64 27.76 -22.07 9.63
N TYR A 65 27.28 -21.66 8.44
CA TYR A 65 26.24 -22.38 7.73
C TYR A 65 26.75 -23.76 7.24
N PHE A 66 25.80 -24.67 7.02
CA PHE A 66 26.10 -25.99 6.45
C PHE A 66 26.71 -25.85 5.06
N ASP A 67 26.09 -25.04 4.21
CA ASP A 67 26.67 -24.65 2.93
C ASP A 67 27.68 -23.52 3.13
N LYS A 68 28.88 -23.73 2.61
CA LYS A 68 29.97 -22.74 2.69
C LYS A 68 29.81 -21.63 1.67
N LYS A 69 29.01 -21.85 0.62
CA LYS A 69 28.68 -20.84 -0.37
C LYS A 69 27.34 -20.20 -0.03
N HIS A 70 27.32 -18.88 0.07
CA HIS A 70 26.08 -18.13 0.21
C HIS A 70 25.66 -17.60 -1.15
N HIS A 71 24.50 -18.06 -1.61
CA HIS A 71 23.94 -17.69 -2.91
C HIS A 71 22.98 -16.51 -2.75
N TRP A 72 23.22 -15.43 -3.48
CA TRP A 72 22.26 -14.34 -3.59
C TRP A 72 21.39 -14.56 -4.81
N VAL A 73 20.09 -14.29 -4.68
CA VAL A 73 19.15 -14.38 -5.82
C VAL A 73 19.51 -13.36 -6.91
N SER A 74 20.07 -12.23 -6.52
CA SER A 74 20.51 -11.16 -7.42
C SER A 74 21.87 -11.41 -8.07
N ASP A 75 22.57 -12.49 -7.72
CA ASP A 75 23.88 -12.77 -8.33
C ASP A 75 23.73 -13.12 -9.81
N GLY A 76 24.34 -12.32 -10.68
CA GLY A 76 24.32 -12.50 -12.13
C GLY A 76 23.29 -11.64 -12.88
N ASP A 77 22.38 -10.98 -12.16
CA ASP A 77 21.43 -10.03 -12.76
C ASP A 77 22.01 -8.62 -12.80
N GLU A 78 21.97 -7.98 -13.97
CA GLU A 78 22.37 -6.59 -14.11
C GLU A 78 21.38 -5.65 -13.42
N TYR A 79 21.90 -4.69 -12.66
CA TYR A 79 21.09 -3.66 -12.03
C TYR A 79 20.59 -2.65 -13.07
N VAL A 80 19.26 -2.49 -13.19
CA VAL A 80 18.61 -1.61 -14.17
C VAL A 80 17.73 -0.58 -13.47
N ASP A 81 18.14 0.68 -13.55
CA ASP A 81 17.45 1.82 -12.92
C ASP A 81 16.19 2.30 -13.64
N ARG A 82 16.00 1.94 -14.92
CA ARG A 82 14.85 2.39 -15.71
C ARG A 82 14.57 1.51 -16.92
N LEU A 83 13.28 1.37 -17.24
CA LEU A 83 12.86 0.79 -18.50
C LEU A 83 13.07 1.78 -19.65
N LYS A 84 13.97 1.45 -20.56
CA LYS A 84 14.23 2.29 -21.75
C LYS A 84 13.28 1.89 -22.88
N TYR A 85 12.13 2.56 -22.96
CA TYR A 85 11.12 2.29 -24.01
C TYR A 85 11.63 2.42 -25.44
N ARG A 86 12.70 3.19 -25.66
CA ARG A 86 13.35 3.31 -26.97
C ARG A 86 13.99 2.00 -27.44
N GLU A 87 14.46 1.17 -26.52
CA GLU A 87 15.11 -0.10 -26.83
C GLU A 87 14.07 -1.22 -26.98
N THR A 88 12.99 -1.18 -26.17
CA THR A 88 11.94 -2.21 -26.17
C THR A 88 10.86 -2.01 -27.25
N GLN A 89 10.52 -0.75 -27.58
CA GLN A 89 9.49 -0.43 -28.57
C GLN A 89 10.12 0.13 -29.85
N LYS A 90 9.99 -0.62 -30.95
CA LYS A 90 10.58 -0.26 -32.26
C LYS A 90 9.85 0.90 -32.97
N GLU A 91 8.54 1.03 -32.75
CA GLU A 91 7.71 2.02 -33.45
C GLU A 91 7.09 3.03 -32.49
N LYS A 92 7.30 4.31 -32.77
CA LYS A 92 6.58 5.43 -32.15
C LYS A 92 5.44 5.86 -33.10
N ARG A 93 4.18 5.70 -32.67
CA ARG A 93 3.01 6.08 -33.47
C ARG A 93 2.53 7.47 -33.08
N LYS A 94 2.10 8.28 -34.05
CA LYS A 94 1.50 9.60 -33.79
C LYS A 94 0.13 9.40 -33.13
N GLY A 95 -0.02 9.85 -31.89
CA GLY A 95 -1.31 9.89 -31.18
C GLY A 95 -1.98 11.26 -31.31
N PHE A 96 -3.16 11.39 -30.69
CA PHE A 96 -3.99 12.60 -30.78
C PHE A 96 -3.31 13.82 -30.15
N LEU A 97 -3.05 13.77 -28.84
CA LEU A 97 -2.42 14.86 -28.07
C LEU A 97 -1.01 14.51 -27.58
N SER A 98 -0.62 13.24 -27.67
CA SER A 98 0.72 12.75 -27.33
C SER A 98 1.20 11.77 -28.39
N GLY A 99 2.45 11.94 -28.82
CA GLY A 99 3.07 11.11 -29.86
C GLY A 99 4.02 10.04 -29.32
N ASP A 100 4.15 9.88 -28.00
CA ASP A 100 5.22 9.13 -27.34
C ASP A 100 5.01 7.60 -27.27
N PHE A 101 6.05 6.90 -26.82
CA PHE A 101 5.98 5.47 -26.53
C PHE A 101 4.85 5.16 -25.53
N LYS A 102 4.30 3.95 -25.59
CA LYS A 102 3.26 3.53 -24.64
C LYS A 102 3.94 3.20 -23.30
N ARG A 103 3.69 3.98 -22.26
CA ARG A 103 4.34 3.86 -20.95
C ARG A 103 3.40 3.48 -19.80
N ARG A 104 2.41 2.62 -20.07
CA ARG A 104 1.42 2.22 -19.04
C ARG A 104 2.01 1.36 -17.94
N ASP A 105 3.12 0.68 -18.23
CA ASP A 105 3.90 -0.19 -17.37
C ASP A 105 5.06 0.54 -16.65
N GLU A 106 5.26 1.83 -16.90
CA GLU A 106 6.39 2.61 -16.33
C GLU A 106 6.36 2.60 -14.80
N TYR A 107 5.15 2.60 -14.23
CA TYR A 107 4.91 2.58 -12.79
C TYR A 107 4.74 1.16 -12.21
N SER A 108 5.02 0.11 -12.99
CA SER A 108 5.14 -1.25 -12.45
C SER A 108 6.51 -1.47 -11.77
N MET A 109 7.50 -0.63 -12.05
CA MET A 109 8.82 -0.69 -11.43
C MET A 109 8.88 0.14 -10.14
N VAL A 110 9.32 -0.49 -9.05
CA VAL A 110 9.33 0.12 -7.71
C VAL A 110 10.12 1.43 -7.68
N PHE A 111 11.32 1.47 -8.26
CA PHE A 111 12.15 2.67 -8.28
C PHE A 111 11.46 3.86 -8.96
N ARG A 112 10.70 3.63 -10.04
CA ARG A 112 10.02 4.72 -10.75
C ARG A 112 8.81 5.23 -9.97
N THR A 113 8.13 4.34 -9.24
CA THR A 113 7.08 4.73 -8.29
C THR A 113 7.63 5.54 -7.13
N GLU A 114 8.79 5.17 -6.58
CA GLU A 114 9.42 5.94 -5.49
C GLU A 114 9.90 7.32 -5.95
N GLN A 115 10.52 7.41 -7.12
CA GLN A 115 10.88 8.70 -7.72
C GLN A 115 9.65 9.60 -7.92
N TYR A 116 8.51 9.03 -8.35
CA TYR A 116 7.28 9.80 -8.51
C TYR A 116 6.69 10.23 -7.17
N ARG A 117 6.74 9.37 -6.14
CA ARG A 117 6.35 9.75 -4.76
C ARG A 117 7.22 10.87 -4.22
N GLU A 118 8.51 10.86 -4.50
CA GLU A 118 9.42 11.94 -4.11
C GLU A 118 9.08 13.26 -4.82
N GLN A 119 8.77 13.22 -6.11
CA GLN A 119 8.30 14.38 -6.87
C GLN A 119 7.02 14.97 -6.27
N LEU A 120 6.00 14.13 -6.03
CA LEU A 120 4.74 14.57 -5.41
C LEU A 120 4.96 15.18 -4.02
N LYS A 121 5.83 14.58 -3.20
CA LYS A 121 6.20 15.16 -1.90
C LYS A 121 6.89 16.52 -2.02
N GLY A 122 7.66 16.73 -3.08
CA GLY A 122 8.28 18.03 -3.36
C GLY A 122 7.24 19.07 -3.79
N GLU A 123 6.36 18.69 -4.71
CA GLU A 123 5.26 19.53 -5.22
C GLU A 123 4.30 19.93 -4.09
N ASP A 124 3.90 18.98 -3.24
CA ASP A 124 3.02 19.26 -2.09
C ASP A 124 3.65 20.24 -1.10
N LYS A 125 4.97 20.17 -0.88
CA LYS A 125 5.67 21.12 -0.02
C LYS A 125 5.65 22.52 -0.61
N LEU A 126 5.92 22.64 -1.91
CA LEU A 126 5.89 23.92 -2.60
C LEU A 126 4.47 24.51 -2.62
N ALA A 127 3.47 23.69 -2.89
CA ALA A 127 2.06 24.10 -2.89
C ALA A 127 1.62 24.61 -1.52
N LYS A 128 2.06 23.97 -0.43
CA LYS A 128 1.80 24.45 0.93
C LYS A 128 2.48 25.78 1.21
N MET A 129 3.76 25.92 0.87
CA MET A 129 4.47 27.20 1.01
C MET A 129 3.75 28.33 0.26
N THR A 130 3.27 28.08 -0.96
CA THR A 130 2.52 29.09 -1.72
C THR A 130 1.16 29.38 -1.11
N LEU A 131 0.48 28.40 -0.50
CA LEU A 131 -0.79 28.62 0.17
C LEU A 131 -0.60 29.41 1.47
N ASP A 132 0.41 29.07 2.28
CA ASP A 132 0.72 29.82 3.51
C ASP A 132 1.06 31.29 3.17
N GLU A 133 1.81 31.54 2.08
CA GLU A 133 2.09 32.90 1.58
C GLU A 133 0.84 33.65 1.08
N MET A 134 -0.19 32.94 0.61
CA MET A 134 -1.47 33.52 0.17
C MET A 134 -2.49 33.65 1.30
N GLU A 135 -2.47 32.76 2.29
CA GLU A 135 -3.37 32.78 3.45
C GLU A 135 -3.05 33.94 4.38
N ASP A 136 -1.78 34.33 4.49
CA ASP A 136 -1.37 35.60 5.12
C ASP A 136 -1.96 36.85 4.44
N SER A 137 -2.66 36.71 3.29
CA SER A 137 -3.25 37.81 2.52
C SER A 137 -4.79 37.81 2.43
N GLU A 138 -5.49 36.79 2.91
CA GLU A 138 -6.95 36.70 2.81
C GLU A 138 -7.61 36.29 4.14
N ASP A 139 -8.06 37.30 4.90
CA ASP A 139 -8.99 37.13 6.02
C ASP A 139 -10.45 36.98 5.53
N GLU A 140 -11.19 36.13 6.23
CA GLU A 140 -12.66 35.97 6.31
C GLU A 140 -13.41 35.25 5.16
N ILE A 141 -13.57 33.93 5.32
CA ILE A 141 -14.73 33.19 4.78
C ILE A 141 -15.67 32.85 5.93
N VAL A 142 -16.86 33.47 5.93
CA VAL A 142 -17.93 33.25 6.91
C VAL A 142 -18.63 31.91 6.62
N GLU A 143 -18.54 30.96 7.55
CA GLU A 143 -19.33 29.73 7.55
C GLU A 143 -20.82 30.03 7.75
N VAL A 144 -21.65 29.59 6.81
CA VAL A 144 -23.12 29.67 6.92
C VAL A 144 -23.60 28.43 7.68
N GLU A 145 -24.05 28.63 8.93
CA GLU A 145 -24.62 27.58 9.77
C GLU A 145 -25.83 26.90 9.11
N SER A 146 -25.77 25.58 8.93
CA SER A 146 -26.88 24.79 8.39
C SER A 146 -27.86 24.39 9.50
N ALA A 147 -29.16 24.57 9.26
CA ALA A 147 -30.21 24.19 10.20
C ALA A 147 -30.13 22.70 10.65
N PRO A 148 -30.55 22.37 11.90
CA PRO A 148 -30.46 21.04 12.44
C PRO A 148 -31.29 20.03 11.64
N LYS A 149 -30.67 18.91 11.27
CA LYS A 149 -31.31 17.82 10.53
C LYS A 149 -32.29 17.07 11.47
N PRO A 150 -33.50 16.71 11.01
CA PRO A 150 -34.47 15.99 11.83
C PRO A 150 -33.98 14.57 12.18
N HIS A 151 -34.43 14.06 13.34
CA HIS A 151 -34.12 12.70 13.76
C HIS A 151 -34.80 11.65 12.88
N LEU A 152 -34.15 10.49 12.71
CA LEU A 152 -34.69 9.40 11.89
C LEU A 152 -36.03 8.88 12.40
N TYR A 153 -36.20 8.81 13.73
CA TYR A 153 -37.44 8.35 14.35
C TYR A 153 -38.65 9.17 13.88
N ASP A 154 -38.53 10.51 13.86
CA ASP A 154 -39.59 11.42 13.44
C ASP A 154 -39.87 11.38 11.92
N LEU A 155 -38.94 10.85 11.12
CA LEU A 155 -39.12 10.65 9.68
C LEU A 155 -39.84 9.33 9.38
N VAL A 156 -39.60 8.30 10.18
CA VAL A 156 -40.21 6.97 10.02
C VAL A 156 -41.66 6.95 10.50
N TYR A 157 -41.93 7.60 11.64
CA TYR A 157 -43.28 7.70 12.19
C TYR A 157 -43.95 9.00 11.72
N GLU A 158 -45.01 8.86 10.91
CA GLU A 158 -45.72 10.01 10.36
C GLU A 158 -46.47 10.80 11.44
N LYS A 159 -46.55 12.11 11.25
CA LYS A 159 -47.38 12.98 12.09
C LYS A 159 -48.82 12.91 11.62
N GLU A 160 -49.76 12.76 12.55
CA GLU A 160 -51.19 12.79 12.27
C GLU A 160 -51.60 14.21 11.82
N ASP A 161 -52.36 14.28 10.72
CA ASP A 161 -52.92 15.53 10.20
C ASP A 161 -54.45 15.48 10.27
N ASN A 162 -55.00 16.17 11.25
CA ASN A 162 -56.44 16.21 11.51
C ASN A 162 -57.25 16.97 10.44
N ASN A 163 -56.58 17.70 9.55
CA ASN A 163 -57.23 18.53 8.54
C ASN A 163 -57.22 17.91 7.12
N LYS A 164 -56.48 16.81 6.91
CA LYS A 164 -56.40 16.15 5.58
C LYS A 164 -57.64 15.29 5.35
N THR A 165 -58.64 15.83 4.65
CA THR A 165 -59.90 15.14 4.30
C THR A 165 -59.80 14.19 3.10
N GLY A 166 -58.60 13.93 2.58
CA GLY A 166 -58.36 13.09 1.40
C GLY A 166 -58.57 13.79 0.05
N ALA A 167 -59.04 15.03 0.03
CA ALA A 167 -59.23 15.81 -1.21
C ALA A 167 -57.92 16.52 -1.65
N SER A 168 -56.95 15.77 -2.18
CA SER A 168 -55.69 16.32 -2.70
C SER A 168 -55.77 16.71 -4.18
N LYS A 169 -55.18 17.85 -4.56
CA LYS A 169 -55.02 18.27 -5.97
C LYS A 169 -54.02 17.42 -6.75
N ILE A 170 -53.19 16.65 -6.05
CA ILE A 170 -52.10 15.86 -6.63
C ILE A 170 -52.57 14.41 -6.72
N ALA A 171 -52.31 13.78 -7.86
CA ALA A 171 -52.72 12.39 -8.12
C ALA A 171 -51.92 11.34 -7.30
N ARG A 172 -50.84 11.76 -6.64
CA ARG A 172 -49.94 10.88 -5.89
C ARG A 172 -49.61 11.49 -4.55
N ASP A 173 -49.59 10.69 -3.49
CA ASP A 173 -49.19 11.16 -2.16
C ASP A 173 -47.68 11.41 -2.13
N THR A 174 -47.29 12.68 -2.03
CA THR A 174 -45.89 13.13 -2.11
C THR A 174 -45.68 14.37 -1.26
N LYS A 175 -44.52 14.45 -0.59
CA LYS A 175 -44.09 15.63 0.18
C LYS A 175 -43.00 16.44 -0.56
N ASN A 176 -42.72 16.12 -1.83
CA ASN A 176 -41.72 16.83 -2.64
C ASN A 176 -42.17 18.25 -2.97
N LYS A 177 -41.51 19.27 -2.37
CA LYS A 177 -41.80 20.70 -2.56
C LYS A 177 -41.91 21.13 -4.03
N THR A 178 -41.06 20.58 -4.92
CA THR A 178 -41.04 20.92 -6.35
C THR A 178 -42.21 20.35 -7.17
N HIS A 179 -42.92 19.37 -6.59
CA HIS A 179 -44.14 18.80 -7.13
C HIS A 179 -45.38 19.49 -6.55
N LEU A 180 -45.30 19.94 -5.28
CA LEU A 180 -46.39 20.64 -4.60
C LEU A 180 -46.60 22.07 -5.13
N SER A 181 -45.52 22.76 -5.53
CA SER A 181 -45.56 24.13 -6.04
C SER A 181 -44.90 24.25 -7.41
N TYR A 182 -45.40 25.19 -8.21
CA TYR A 182 -44.76 25.61 -9.46
C TYR A 182 -43.48 26.40 -9.19
N GLU A 183 -43.48 27.22 -8.12
CA GLU A 183 -42.31 28.00 -7.72
C GLU A 183 -41.23 27.11 -7.12
N ARG A 184 -39.99 27.29 -7.60
CA ARG A 184 -38.85 26.47 -7.21
C ARG A 184 -37.66 27.35 -6.88
N HIS A 185 -36.97 27.02 -5.79
CA HIS A 185 -35.70 27.64 -5.41
C HIS A 185 -34.54 26.73 -5.83
N PHE A 186 -33.66 27.22 -6.71
CA PHE A 186 -32.60 26.43 -7.32
C PHE A 186 -31.22 26.53 -6.62
N GLY A 187 -31.06 27.49 -5.68
CA GLY A 187 -29.82 27.65 -4.91
C GLY A 187 -28.61 27.98 -5.78
N SER A 188 -27.51 27.28 -5.55
CA SER A 188 -26.25 27.43 -6.31
C SER A 188 -26.32 26.87 -7.73
N TYR A 189 -27.19 25.89 -7.98
CA TYR A 189 -27.35 25.31 -9.30
C TYR A 189 -28.24 26.20 -10.16
N ARG A 190 -27.77 26.57 -11.36
CA ARG A 190 -28.55 27.35 -12.33
C ARG A 190 -28.45 26.72 -13.70
N THR A 191 -29.58 26.69 -14.40
CA THR A 191 -29.58 26.32 -15.82
C THR A 191 -29.16 27.52 -16.66
N THR A 192 -28.60 27.26 -17.85
CA THR A 192 -28.20 28.33 -18.78
C THR A 192 -29.37 29.28 -19.10
N SER A 193 -30.58 28.74 -19.28
CA SER A 193 -31.78 29.53 -19.53
C SER A 193 -32.17 30.48 -18.39
N MET A 194 -31.91 30.11 -17.13
CA MET A 194 -32.20 30.98 -15.97
C MET A 194 -31.18 32.10 -15.82
N LEU A 195 -29.97 31.90 -16.34
CA LEU A 195 -28.94 32.94 -16.37
C LEU A 195 -29.20 33.94 -17.49
N THR A 196 -29.72 33.49 -18.63
CA THR A 196 -29.96 34.36 -19.79
C THR A 196 -31.21 35.20 -19.67
N HIS A 197 -32.26 34.70 -19.01
CA HIS A 197 -33.55 35.39 -18.89
C HIS A 197 -33.77 35.91 -17.47
N ALA A 198 -33.40 37.16 -17.25
CA ALA A 198 -33.76 37.93 -16.05
C ALA A 198 -34.97 38.84 -16.36
N PRO A 199 -35.83 39.14 -15.37
CA PRO A 199 -36.81 40.20 -15.52
C PRO A 199 -36.08 41.52 -15.82
N PRO A 200 -36.54 42.33 -16.79
CA PRO A 200 -35.92 43.61 -17.09
C PRO A 200 -36.06 44.56 -15.89
N GLU A 201 -35.06 45.42 -15.71
CA GLU A 201 -35.01 46.37 -14.58
C GLU A 201 -36.12 47.42 -14.66
N GLU A 202 -36.46 47.85 -15.88
CA GLU A 202 -37.45 48.88 -16.12
C GLU A 202 -38.49 48.46 -17.17
N PHE A 203 -39.75 48.80 -16.90
CA PHE A 203 -40.86 48.65 -17.83
C PHE A 203 -41.43 50.02 -18.20
N ASN A 204 -41.09 50.51 -19.39
CA ASN A 204 -41.63 51.77 -19.92
C ASN A 204 -42.86 51.51 -20.80
N LYS A 205 -43.92 52.31 -20.60
CA LYS A 205 -45.09 52.26 -21.50
C LYS A 205 -44.67 52.72 -22.90
N PRO A 206 -45.16 52.07 -23.97
CA PRO A 206 -44.83 52.49 -25.33
C PRO A 206 -45.37 53.90 -25.61
N THR A 207 -44.58 54.71 -26.31
CA THR A 207 -44.93 56.08 -26.70
C THR A 207 -46.24 56.14 -27.51
N TYR A 208 -46.42 55.16 -28.40
CA TYR A 208 -47.59 55.07 -29.27
C TYR A 208 -48.27 53.72 -29.09
N ALA A 209 -49.31 53.70 -28.26
CA ALA A 209 -50.24 52.58 -28.14
C ALA A 209 -51.58 52.94 -28.78
N ARG A 210 -52.18 51.98 -29.49
CA ARG A 210 -53.54 52.12 -30.01
C ARG A 210 -54.51 52.24 -28.83
N LYS A 211 -55.18 53.39 -28.69
CA LYS A 211 -56.20 53.63 -27.67
C LYS A 211 -57.59 53.32 -28.23
N PRO A 212 -58.43 52.52 -27.55
CA PRO A 212 -59.75 52.13 -28.06
C PRO A 212 -60.81 53.21 -27.83
N VAL A 213 -60.59 54.42 -28.37
CA VAL A 213 -61.43 55.61 -28.12
C VAL A 213 -62.91 55.33 -28.39
N VAL A 214 -63.25 54.63 -29.48
CA VAL A 214 -64.64 54.30 -29.82
C VAL A 214 -65.30 53.43 -28.75
N ARG A 215 -64.58 52.43 -28.22
CA ARG A 215 -65.12 51.58 -27.15
C ARG A 215 -65.32 52.39 -25.87
N ASP A 216 -64.40 53.30 -25.58
CA ASP A 216 -64.38 54.07 -24.34
C ASP A 216 -65.41 55.21 -24.34
N THR A 217 -65.73 55.81 -25.49
CA THR A 217 -66.57 57.01 -25.58
C THR A 217 -67.96 56.78 -26.16
N PHE A 218 -68.15 55.84 -27.09
CA PHE A 218 -69.45 55.69 -27.77
C PHE A 218 -70.44 54.87 -26.94
N TYR A 219 -69.94 53.92 -26.13
CA TYR A 219 -70.79 53.03 -25.34
C TYR A 219 -70.70 53.39 -23.86
N ARG A 220 -71.86 53.59 -23.21
CA ARG A 220 -71.96 53.78 -21.77
C ARG A 220 -72.59 52.54 -21.15
N LYS A 221 -72.11 52.12 -19.97
CA LYS A 221 -72.46 50.82 -19.36
C LYS A 221 -73.98 50.61 -19.22
N THR A 222 -74.67 51.48 -18.48
CA THR A 222 -76.10 51.30 -18.17
C THR A 222 -76.73 52.63 -17.71
N ASN A 223 -76.94 53.59 -18.61
CA ASN A 223 -77.76 54.75 -18.28
C ASN A 223 -78.48 55.30 -19.52
N ILE A 224 -79.80 55.47 -19.40
CA ILE A 224 -80.68 55.94 -20.47
C ILE A 224 -80.83 57.46 -20.42
N PHE A 225 -80.82 58.06 -19.22
CA PHE A 225 -80.96 59.50 -19.01
C PHE A 225 -79.86 60.04 -18.07
N PHE A 226 -79.08 60.99 -18.57
CA PHE A 226 -78.06 61.68 -17.76
C PHE A 226 -78.65 62.97 -17.17
N PRO A 227 -78.19 63.41 -15.98
CA PRO A 227 -78.61 64.71 -15.44
C PRO A 227 -78.23 65.85 -16.38
N SER A 228 -79.07 66.90 -16.43
CA SER A 228 -78.92 68.02 -17.37
C SER A 228 -77.57 68.73 -17.27
N ASP A 229 -76.95 68.68 -16.09
CA ASP A 229 -75.74 69.45 -15.77
C ASP A 229 -74.49 68.55 -15.66
N ALA A 230 -74.49 67.39 -16.33
CA ALA A 230 -73.43 66.38 -16.18
C ALA A 230 -72.05 66.80 -16.69
N ALA A 231 -71.96 67.82 -17.55
CA ALA A 231 -70.70 68.40 -18.00
C ALA A 231 -70.89 69.91 -18.23
N ALA A 232 -69.90 70.71 -17.83
CA ALA A 232 -69.87 72.13 -18.19
C ALA A 232 -69.62 72.23 -19.71
N ASN A 233 -70.61 72.72 -20.46
CA ASN A 233 -70.42 73.01 -21.88
C ASN A 233 -69.51 74.24 -22.01
N PRO A 234 -68.33 74.15 -22.62
CA PRO A 234 -67.55 75.33 -22.94
C PRO A 234 -68.31 76.15 -24.01
N ILE A 235 -68.41 77.47 -23.78
CA ILE A 235 -68.91 78.47 -24.75
C ILE A 235 -67.95 78.55 -25.93
#